data_AF-A0A383DUI8-F1
#
_entry.id   AF-A0A383DUI8-F1
#
_cell.length_a   1.000
_cell.length_b   1.000
_cell.length_c   1.000
_cell.angle_alpha   90.00
_cell.angle_beta   90.00
_cell.angle_gamma   90.00
#
_symmetry.space_group_name_H-M   'P 1'
#
loop_
_entity.id
_entity.type
_entity.pdbx_description
1 polymer ?
#
loop_
_entity_poly.entity_id
_entity_poly.type
_entity_poly.pdbx_seq_one_letter_code
_entity_poly.pdbx_strand_id
1 'polypeptide(L)'
;MQRLKTFKEDGFVAVPQFCNAVELSSIESALVNFIDFRISQLPPEEVFYEDKAKPESLKQIQRMHEHDEFFSAFFNEKPKALATELLGEPVVGKNLQYFNKPPGIGQATPPHQDGHYFMLQPCHAVTMWMALDPVDQENGCVRYLRGSHHDGLRPHARTRTLGFSQGIVDYGKNDTREEVPCPAQPGDL
;
A
#
# COMPACT_ATOMS: atom_id res chain seq x y z
N MET A 1 9.92 15.94 15.36
CA MET A 1 9.91 16.35 13.93
C MET A 1 8.48 16.48 13.46
N GLN A 2 8.16 17.46 12.61
CA GLN A 2 6.79 17.77 12.17
C GLN A 2 6.02 16.54 11.65
N ARG A 3 6.67 15.66 10.87
CA ARG A 3 6.05 14.43 10.32
C ARG A 3 5.50 13.47 11.37
N LEU A 4 6.24 13.23 12.46
CA LEU A 4 5.83 12.29 13.50
C LEU A 4 4.60 12.82 14.26
N LYS A 5 4.53 14.15 14.43
CA LYS A 5 3.37 14.80 15.02
C LYS A 5 2.15 14.61 14.11
N THR A 6 2.28 14.94 12.82
CA THR A 6 1.23 14.72 11.81
C THR A 6 0.77 13.26 11.76
N PHE A 7 1.68 12.30 11.68
CA PHE A 7 1.34 10.87 11.66
C PHE A 7 0.54 10.45 12.89
N LYS A 8 0.92 10.91 14.09
CA LYS A 8 0.20 10.59 15.33
C LYS A 8 -1.18 11.25 15.39
N GLU A 9 -1.30 12.48 14.93
CA GLU A 9 -2.55 13.25 14.96
C GLU A 9 -3.55 12.75 13.88
N ASP A 10 -3.08 12.61 12.64
CA ASP A 10 -3.91 12.34 11.47
C ASP A 10 -4.04 10.85 11.13
N GLY A 11 -3.10 10.01 11.57
CA GLY A 11 -3.05 8.58 11.27
C GLY A 11 -2.32 8.23 9.97
N PHE A 12 -1.90 9.24 9.21
CA PHE A 12 -1.12 9.12 7.99
C PHE A 12 -0.20 10.34 7.84
N VAL A 13 0.84 10.22 7.01
CA VAL A 13 1.73 11.34 6.68
C VAL A 13 2.33 11.09 5.31
N ALA A 14 2.32 12.10 4.45
CA ALA A 14 3.03 12.05 3.17
C ALA A 14 4.52 12.37 3.37
N VAL A 15 5.38 11.66 2.64
CA VAL A 15 6.82 11.87 2.58
C VAL A 15 7.21 12.09 1.11
N PRO A 16 7.16 13.34 0.63
CA PRO A 16 7.53 13.66 -0.73
C PRO A 16 8.99 13.29 -1.02
N GLN A 17 9.26 12.82 -2.23
CA GLN A 17 10.59 12.40 -2.69
C GLN A 17 11.23 11.37 -1.74
N PHE A 18 10.41 10.47 -1.18
CA PHE A 18 10.91 9.37 -0.36
C PHE A 18 11.92 8.54 -1.15
N CYS A 19 11.67 8.27 -2.42
CA CYS A 19 12.67 7.83 -3.38
C CYS A 19 12.98 8.97 -4.36
N ASN A 20 14.26 9.29 -4.52
CA ASN A 20 14.69 10.21 -5.56
C ASN A 20 14.66 9.53 -6.94
N ALA A 21 14.87 10.30 -8.01
CA ALA A 21 14.80 9.78 -9.39
C ALA A 21 15.73 8.59 -9.68
N VAL A 22 16.91 8.52 -9.05
CA VAL A 22 17.86 7.41 -9.23
C VAL A 22 17.39 6.16 -8.49
N GLU A 23 16.90 6.33 -7.26
CA GLU A 23 16.31 5.24 -6.48
C GLU A 23 15.06 4.69 -7.19
N LEU A 24 14.18 5.58 -7.66
CA LEU A 24 12.98 5.21 -8.40
C LEU A 24 13.31 4.45 -9.69
N SER A 25 14.26 4.94 -10.49
CA SER A 25 14.67 4.26 -11.73
C SER A 25 15.23 2.86 -11.47
N SER A 26 15.95 2.68 -10.35
CA SER A 26 16.41 1.35 -9.91
C SER A 26 15.23 0.43 -9.57
N ILE A 27 14.22 0.95 -8.87
CA ILE A 27 13.01 0.21 -8.49
C ILE A 27 12.21 -0.19 -9.74
N GLU A 28 12.02 0.72 -10.68
CA GLU A 28 11.33 0.45 -11.96
C GLU A 28 12.06 -0.63 -12.76
N SER A 29 13.38 -0.53 -12.87
CA SER A 29 14.20 -1.53 -13.57
C SER A 29 14.12 -2.91 -12.90
N ALA A 30 14.16 -2.95 -11.56
CA ALA A 30 13.99 -4.18 -10.80
C ALA A 30 12.58 -4.76 -10.95
N LEU A 31 11.55 -3.91 -10.98
CA LEU A 31 10.16 -4.33 -11.19
C LEU A 31 9.95 -4.94 -12.57
N VAL A 32 10.48 -4.33 -13.64
CA VAL A 32 10.43 -4.89 -15.00
C VAL A 32 11.10 -6.26 -15.02
N ASN A 33 12.30 -6.39 -14.47
CA ASN A 33 13.00 -7.67 -14.40
C ASN A 33 12.22 -8.72 -13.58
N PHE A 34 11.58 -8.31 -12.48
CA PHE A 34 10.75 -9.20 -11.67
C PHE A 34 9.54 -9.71 -12.46
N ILE A 35 8.85 -8.81 -13.16
CA ILE A 35 7.69 -9.15 -13.98
C ILE A 35 8.09 -10.12 -15.10
N ASP A 36 9.17 -9.82 -15.82
CA ASP A 36 9.59 -10.61 -16.99
C ASP A 36 10.16 -11.97 -16.61
N PHE A 37 10.89 -12.07 -15.48
CA PHE A 37 11.71 -13.26 -15.18
C PHE A 37 11.37 -13.98 -13.88
N ARG A 38 10.58 -13.38 -12.97
CA ARG A 38 10.26 -14.00 -11.67
C ARG A 38 8.81 -14.42 -11.55
N ILE A 39 7.85 -13.65 -12.08
CA ILE A 39 6.40 -13.93 -11.91
C ILE A 39 6.01 -15.36 -12.29
N SER A 40 6.57 -15.91 -13.36
CA SER A 40 6.24 -17.28 -13.82
C SER A 40 6.67 -18.38 -12.85
N GLN A 41 7.53 -18.04 -11.87
CA GLN A 41 8.04 -18.95 -10.84
C GLN A 41 7.31 -18.77 -9.50
N LEU A 42 6.46 -17.75 -9.36
CA LEU A 42 5.73 -17.49 -8.13
C LEU A 42 4.52 -18.43 -7.97
N PRO A 43 4.11 -18.70 -6.72
CA PRO A 43 2.84 -19.36 -6.46
C PRO A 43 1.66 -18.56 -7.04
N PRO A 44 0.65 -19.21 -7.67
CA PRO A 44 -0.51 -18.52 -8.24
C PRO A 44 -1.33 -17.70 -7.22
N GLU A 45 -1.22 -18.02 -5.94
CA GLU A 45 -1.85 -17.29 -4.84
C GLU A 45 -1.16 -15.95 -4.51
N GLU A 46 0.02 -15.69 -5.06
CA GLU A 46 0.78 -14.45 -4.83
C GLU A 46 0.72 -13.49 -6.02
N VAL A 47 0.15 -13.93 -7.15
CA VAL A 47 0.05 -13.12 -8.37
C VAL A 47 -1.42 -13.03 -8.80
N PHE A 48 -1.95 -11.81 -8.82
CA PHE A 48 -3.35 -11.56 -9.16
C PHE A 48 -3.45 -10.78 -10.46
N TYR A 49 -4.40 -11.20 -11.28
CA TYR A 49 -4.77 -10.57 -12.55
C TYR A 49 -6.24 -10.20 -12.49
N GLU A 50 -6.64 -9.09 -13.11
CA GLU A 50 -8.06 -8.77 -13.32
C GLU A 50 -8.69 -9.78 -14.30
N ASP A 51 -7.92 -10.26 -15.28
CA ASP A 51 -8.28 -11.34 -16.20
C ASP A 51 -7.09 -12.31 -16.35
N LYS A 52 -7.20 -13.53 -15.79
CA LYS A 52 -6.12 -14.53 -15.82
C LYS A 52 -5.66 -14.94 -17.21
N ALA A 53 -6.44 -14.69 -18.27
CA ALA A 53 -6.05 -14.97 -19.64
C ALA A 53 -5.21 -13.85 -20.27
N LYS A 54 -5.08 -12.69 -19.61
CA LYS A 54 -4.47 -11.47 -20.13
C LYS A 54 -3.31 -11.01 -19.24
N PRO A 55 -2.05 -11.26 -19.62
CA PRO A 55 -0.88 -10.83 -18.83
C PRO A 55 -0.86 -9.33 -18.52
N GLU A 56 -1.35 -8.49 -19.43
CA GLU A 56 -1.46 -7.04 -19.27
C GLU A 56 -2.44 -6.60 -18.16
N SER A 57 -3.26 -7.53 -17.67
CA SER A 57 -4.19 -7.30 -16.58
C SER A 57 -3.59 -7.59 -15.19
N LEU A 58 -2.27 -7.78 -15.11
CA LEU A 58 -1.55 -7.94 -13.85
C LEU A 58 -1.96 -6.82 -12.89
N LYS A 59 -2.50 -7.21 -11.74
CA LYS A 59 -3.11 -6.33 -10.74
C LYS A 59 -2.25 -6.20 -9.50
N GLN A 60 -1.71 -7.32 -9.03
CA GLN A 60 -1.00 -7.37 -7.76
C GLN A 60 0.04 -8.48 -7.77
N ILE A 61 1.19 -8.19 -7.19
CA ILE A 61 2.20 -9.19 -6.83
C ILE A 61 2.41 -9.06 -5.32
N GLN A 62 2.43 -10.18 -4.61
CA GLN A 62 2.69 -10.22 -3.17
C GLN A 62 4.09 -10.73 -2.88
N ARG A 63 4.58 -10.46 -1.65
CA ARG A 63 5.80 -11.07 -1.09
C ARG A 63 7.04 -10.93 -1.97
N MET A 64 7.14 -9.88 -2.78
CA MET A 64 8.24 -9.71 -3.76
C MET A 64 9.63 -9.80 -3.11
N HIS A 65 9.76 -9.24 -1.91
CA HIS A 65 10.97 -9.29 -1.08
C HIS A 65 11.45 -10.70 -0.69
N GLU A 66 10.62 -11.74 -0.79
CA GLU A 66 11.01 -13.13 -0.54
C GLU A 66 11.54 -13.81 -1.80
N HIS A 67 11.31 -13.22 -2.98
CA HIS A 67 11.61 -13.81 -4.29
C HIS A 67 12.67 -13.03 -5.08
N ASP A 68 13.13 -11.90 -4.56
CA ASP A 68 14.12 -11.07 -5.23
C ASP A 68 15.00 -10.27 -4.24
N GLU A 69 16.31 -10.29 -4.48
CA GLU A 69 17.31 -9.70 -3.59
C GLU A 69 17.24 -8.18 -3.54
N PHE A 70 16.92 -7.52 -4.66
CA PHE A 70 16.79 -6.06 -4.69
C PHE A 70 15.61 -5.63 -3.83
N PHE A 71 14.44 -6.27 -4.01
CA PHE A 71 13.26 -5.98 -3.20
C PHE A 71 13.44 -6.35 -1.74
N SER A 72 14.18 -7.42 -1.44
CA SER A 72 14.57 -7.78 -0.07
C SER A 72 15.43 -6.71 0.60
N ALA A 73 16.45 -6.22 -0.10
CA ALA A 73 17.33 -5.16 0.39
C ALA A 73 16.55 -3.85 0.59
N PHE A 74 15.85 -3.39 -0.45
CA PHE A 74 15.04 -2.17 -0.40
C PHE A 74 14.07 -2.18 0.78
N PHE A 75 13.35 -3.28 0.99
CA PHE A 75 12.37 -3.41 2.08
C PHE A 75 12.99 -3.29 3.47
N ASN A 76 14.25 -3.74 3.63
CA ASN A 76 14.97 -3.75 4.90
C ASN A 76 15.82 -2.50 5.18
N GLU A 77 15.88 -1.54 4.26
CA GLU A 77 16.65 -0.30 4.39
C GLU A 77 15.75 0.90 4.75
N LYS A 78 15.57 1.84 3.81
CA LYS A 78 14.87 3.12 4.00
C LYS A 78 13.43 2.96 4.53
N PRO A 79 12.61 2.03 4.01
CA PRO A 79 11.26 1.78 4.53
C PRO A 79 11.28 1.30 5.98
N LYS A 80 12.15 0.34 6.30
CA LYS A 80 12.28 -0.19 7.67
C LYS A 80 12.73 0.89 8.67
N ALA A 81 13.66 1.74 8.26
CA ALA A 81 14.12 2.85 9.09
C ALA A 81 12.99 3.85 9.39
N LEU A 82 12.21 4.23 8.37
CA LEU A 82 11.06 5.12 8.55
C LEU A 82 9.97 4.47 9.43
N ALA A 83 9.68 3.18 9.23
CA ALA A 83 8.69 2.47 10.03
C ALA A 83 9.12 2.40 11.51
N THR A 84 10.40 2.16 11.76
CA THR A 84 10.99 2.17 13.12
C THR A 84 10.84 3.54 13.78
N GLU A 85 11.06 4.63 13.04
CA GLU A 85 10.83 5.98 13.56
C GLU A 85 9.36 6.25 13.88
N LEU A 86 8.45 5.90 12.97
CA LEU A 86 7.02 6.20 13.12
C LEU A 86 6.37 5.40 14.25
N LEU A 87 6.73 4.12 14.40
CA LEU A 87 6.23 3.24 15.46
C LEU A 87 7.00 3.39 16.78
N GLY A 88 8.22 3.95 16.73
CA GLY A 88 9.05 4.19 17.92
C GLY A 88 9.68 2.92 18.52
N GLU A 89 9.65 1.80 17.80
CA GLU A 89 10.23 0.52 18.22
C GLU A 89 10.77 -0.27 17.01
N PRO A 90 11.67 -1.26 17.23
CA PRO A 90 12.15 -2.11 16.14
C PRO A 90 11.00 -2.83 15.43
N VAL A 91 11.03 -2.81 14.09
CA VAL A 91 9.96 -3.39 13.26
C VAL A 91 10.42 -4.62 12.49
N VAL A 92 9.44 -5.45 12.11
CA VAL A 92 9.62 -6.59 11.21
C VAL A 92 8.76 -6.35 9.97
N GLY A 93 9.39 -6.33 8.80
CA GLY A 93 8.68 -6.26 7.53
C GLY A 93 7.82 -7.53 7.32
N LYS A 94 6.58 -7.37 6.86
CA LYS A 94 5.64 -8.47 6.66
C LYS A 94 5.29 -8.75 5.22
N ASN A 95 5.16 -7.71 4.40
CA ASN A 95 4.79 -7.86 3.01
C ASN A 95 5.29 -6.67 2.21
N LEU A 96 5.80 -6.93 1.02
CA LEU A 96 6.09 -5.94 0.00
C LEU A 96 5.31 -6.33 -1.24
N GLN A 97 4.45 -5.44 -1.70
CA GLN A 97 3.49 -5.70 -2.76
C GLN A 97 3.60 -4.67 -3.86
N TYR A 98 3.44 -5.13 -5.09
CA TYR A 98 3.16 -4.27 -6.24
C TYR A 98 1.66 -4.24 -6.47
N PHE A 99 1.11 -3.06 -6.78
CA PHE A 99 -0.27 -2.87 -7.20
C PHE A 99 -0.32 -2.09 -8.51
N ASN A 100 -1.13 -2.57 -9.44
CA ASN A 100 -1.39 -1.94 -10.73
C ASN A 100 -2.89 -1.73 -10.91
N LYS A 101 -3.28 -0.60 -11.48
CA LYS A 101 -4.66 -0.26 -11.84
C LYS A 101 -4.69 0.16 -13.31
N PRO A 102 -4.78 -0.78 -14.26
CA PRO A 102 -4.85 -0.45 -15.68
C PRO A 102 -6.07 0.45 -15.99
N PRO A 103 -5.94 1.46 -16.87
CA PRO A 103 -7.04 2.36 -17.19
C PRO A 103 -8.31 1.62 -17.66
N GLY A 104 -9.46 1.99 -17.10
CA GLY A 104 -10.75 1.42 -17.47
C GLY A 104 -10.98 -0.03 -17.03
N ILE A 105 -10.04 -0.62 -16.28
CA ILE A 105 -10.11 -2.00 -15.77
C ILE A 105 -10.01 -1.95 -14.23
N GLY A 106 -10.75 -2.82 -13.57
CA GLY A 106 -10.73 -2.96 -12.12
C GLY A 106 -11.86 -2.22 -11.41
N GLN A 107 -11.86 -2.31 -10.08
CA GLN A 107 -12.87 -1.69 -9.22
C GLN A 107 -12.20 -0.79 -8.19
N ALA A 108 -12.96 0.21 -7.71
CA ALA A 108 -12.53 1.00 -6.58
C ALA A 108 -12.20 0.09 -5.39
N THR A 109 -11.08 0.38 -4.73
CA THR A 109 -10.73 -0.27 -3.48
C THR A 109 -11.75 0.15 -2.41
N PRO A 110 -12.47 -0.78 -1.78
CA PRO A 110 -13.46 -0.43 -0.76
C PRO A 110 -12.78 0.20 0.46
N PRO A 111 -13.45 1.10 1.20
CA PRO A 111 -12.93 1.61 2.47
C PRO A 111 -12.61 0.47 3.44
N HIS A 112 -11.42 0.47 4.02
CA HIS A 112 -10.93 -0.58 4.92
C HIS A 112 -9.92 -0.05 5.91
N GLN A 113 -9.61 -0.86 6.94
CA GLN A 113 -8.47 -0.67 7.82
C GLN A 113 -7.54 -1.88 7.70
N ASP A 114 -6.29 -1.65 7.33
CA ASP A 114 -5.28 -2.71 7.19
C ASP A 114 -5.12 -3.56 8.47
N GLY A 115 -5.22 -2.92 9.63
CA GLY A 115 -5.18 -3.60 10.93
C GLY A 115 -6.23 -4.72 11.08
N HIS A 116 -7.36 -4.62 10.37
CA HIS A 116 -8.38 -5.67 10.35
C HIS A 116 -7.86 -6.94 9.66
N TYR A 117 -7.09 -6.80 8.60
CA TYR A 117 -6.45 -7.90 7.90
C TYR A 117 -5.25 -8.46 8.66
N PHE A 118 -4.50 -7.60 9.34
CA PHE A 118 -3.27 -8.00 10.03
C PHE A 118 -3.53 -8.85 11.27
N MET A 119 -4.69 -8.68 11.92
CA MET A 119 -5.09 -9.45 13.10
C MET A 119 -4.03 -9.43 14.22
N LEU A 120 -3.34 -8.29 14.38
CA LEU A 120 -2.31 -8.08 15.40
C LEU A 120 -2.93 -7.62 16.73
N GLN A 121 -2.37 -8.09 17.84
CA GLN A 121 -2.75 -7.67 19.20
C GLN A 121 -1.49 -7.32 20.01
N PRO A 122 -1.25 -6.03 20.33
CA PRO A 122 -1.98 -4.84 19.87
C PRO A 122 -1.84 -4.63 18.35
N CYS A 123 -2.79 -3.92 17.74
CA CYS A 123 -2.73 -3.53 16.34
C CYS A 123 -1.71 -2.39 16.16
N HIS A 124 -0.43 -2.74 16.17
CA HIS A 124 0.69 -1.82 16.06
C HIS A 124 1.51 -2.12 14.80
N ALA A 125 1.11 -1.49 13.70
CA ALA A 125 1.73 -1.65 12.39
C ALA A 125 1.53 -0.37 11.56
N VAL A 126 2.35 -0.21 10.54
CA VAL A 126 2.23 0.86 9.53
C VAL A 126 2.31 0.26 8.14
N THR A 127 1.44 0.72 7.26
CA THR A 127 1.50 0.45 5.82
C THR A 127 2.17 1.62 5.13
N MET A 128 3.04 1.34 4.17
CA MET A 128 3.71 2.32 3.33
C MET A 128 3.21 2.13 1.90
N TRP A 129 2.70 3.19 1.29
CA TRP A 129 2.23 3.18 -0.08
C TRP A 129 3.08 4.17 -0.88
N MET A 130 3.79 3.70 -1.91
CA MET A 130 4.67 4.54 -2.71
C MET A 130 4.14 4.64 -4.13
N ALA A 131 4.05 5.86 -4.64
CA ALA A 131 3.66 6.10 -6.02
C ALA A 131 4.82 5.72 -6.97
N LEU A 132 4.53 4.89 -7.97
CA LEU A 132 5.44 4.64 -9.10
C LEU A 132 5.07 5.50 -10.31
N ASP A 133 3.81 5.94 -10.39
CA ASP A 133 3.28 6.83 -11.42
C ASP A 133 2.63 8.07 -10.77
N PRO A 134 2.43 9.18 -11.50
CA PRO A 134 1.62 10.29 -11.00
C PRO A 134 0.21 9.81 -10.64
N VAL A 135 -0.22 10.07 -9.41
CA VAL A 135 -1.58 9.74 -8.95
C VAL A 135 -2.33 10.98 -8.48
N ASP A 136 -3.60 11.04 -8.84
CA ASP A 136 -4.51 12.13 -8.51
C ASP A 136 -5.92 11.60 -8.21
N GLN A 137 -6.88 12.50 -8.07
CA GLN A 137 -8.26 12.14 -7.75
C GLN A 137 -8.99 11.47 -8.90
N GLU A 138 -8.53 11.63 -10.14
CA GLU A 138 -9.15 11.06 -11.34
C GLU A 138 -8.66 9.64 -11.61
N ASN A 139 -7.39 9.34 -11.30
CA ASN A 139 -6.81 8.01 -11.51
C ASN A 139 -6.71 7.13 -10.26
N GLY A 140 -7.22 7.61 -9.11
CA GLY A 140 -7.48 6.78 -7.93
C GLY A 140 -6.42 6.85 -6.84
N CYS A 141 -5.94 8.05 -6.51
CA CYS A 141 -5.12 8.32 -5.33
C CYS A 141 -5.77 7.79 -4.04
N VAL A 142 -4.92 7.51 -3.04
CA VAL A 142 -5.38 7.07 -1.72
C VAL A 142 -6.14 8.20 -1.04
N ARG A 143 -7.17 7.83 -0.27
CA ARG A 143 -7.98 8.75 0.52
C ARG A 143 -7.99 8.24 1.96
N TYR A 144 -7.74 9.13 2.92
CA TYR A 144 -7.73 8.81 4.33
C TYR A 144 -8.79 9.60 5.08
N LEU A 145 -9.43 8.98 6.08
CA LEU A 145 -10.31 9.69 6.99
C LEU A 145 -9.48 10.20 8.18
N ARG A 146 -9.22 11.51 8.22
CA ARG A 146 -8.25 12.13 9.16
C ARG A 146 -8.56 11.80 10.63
N GLY A 147 -7.59 11.19 11.31
CA GLY A 147 -7.69 10.83 12.72
C GLY A 147 -8.56 9.60 13.00
N SER A 148 -8.96 8.83 11.98
CA SER A 148 -9.83 7.66 12.18
C SER A 148 -9.20 6.51 12.94
N HIS A 149 -7.86 6.47 13.03
CA HIS A 149 -7.12 5.43 13.75
C HIS A 149 -7.32 5.52 15.28
N HIS A 150 -7.74 6.67 15.82
CA HIS A 150 -7.98 6.85 17.26
C HIS A 150 -9.18 6.05 17.79
N ASP A 151 -10.09 5.61 16.91
CA ASP A 151 -11.32 4.91 17.31
C ASP A 151 -11.18 3.38 17.28
N GLY A 152 -10.00 2.86 16.95
CA GLY A 152 -9.76 1.43 16.77
C GLY A 152 -10.38 0.87 15.49
N LEU A 153 -10.57 -0.46 15.45
CA LEU A 153 -11.10 -1.15 14.27
C LEU A 153 -12.63 -1.05 14.19
N ARG A 154 -13.14 -0.61 13.04
CA ARG A 154 -14.56 -0.56 12.71
C ARG A 154 -15.08 -1.93 12.24
N PRO A 155 -16.40 -2.15 12.26
CA PRO A 155 -16.98 -3.39 11.72
C PRO A 155 -16.70 -3.54 10.22
N HIS A 156 -16.12 -4.68 9.84
CA HIS A 156 -15.87 -5.04 8.45
C HIS A 156 -16.76 -6.21 8.03
N ALA A 157 -17.12 -6.26 6.75
CA ALA A 157 -17.78 -7.41 6.13
C ALA A 157 -17.14 -7.75 4.78
N ARG A 158 -17.45 -8.95 4.27
CA ARG A 158 -16.91 -9.43 2.99
C ARG A 158 -17.32 -8.52 1.84
N THR A 159 -16.37 -8.22 0.96
CA THR A 159 -16.62 -7.52 -0.31
C THR A 159 -16.50 -8.47 -1.49
N ARG A 160 -16.80 -7.97 -2.70
CA ARG A 160 -16.61 -8.69 -3.96
C ARG A 160 -15.37 -8.20 -4.73
N THR A 161 -14.57 -7.31 -4.15
CA THR A 161 -13.39 -6.74 -4.81
C THR A 161 -12.20 -7.69 -4.68
N LEU A 162 -11.70 -8.18 -5.82
CA LEU A 162 -10.51 -9.04 -5.86
C LEU A 162 -9.31 -8.31 -5.22
N GLY A 163 -8.61 -8.99 -4.31
CA GLY A 163 -7.49 -8.42 -3.54
C GLY A 163 -7.92 -7.65 -2.27
N PHE A 164 -9.22 -7.36 -2.09
CA PHE A 164 -9.74 -6.62 -0.94
C PHE A 164 -10.98 -7.32 -0.38
N SER A 165 -10.77 -8.43 0.33
CA SER A 165 -11.86 -9.33 0.73
C SER A 165 -12.80 -8.75 1.78
N GLN A 166 -12.42 -7.68 2.48
CA GLN A 166 -13.17 -7.06 3.57
C GLN A 166 -13.22 -5.53 3.48
N GLY A 167 -14.32 -4.93 3.93
CA GLY A 167 -14.50 -3.48 3.90
C GLY A 167 -15.44 -3.00 5.00
N ILE A 168 -15.32 -1.73 5.36
CA ILE A 168 -16.08 -1.08 6.43
C ILE A 168 -17.56 -0.99 6.03
N VAL A 169 -18.46 -1.49 6.88
CA VAL A 169 -19.90 -1.62 6.57
C VAL A 169 -20.72 -0.35 6.78
N ASP A 170 -20.16 0.58 7.54
CA ASP A 170 -20.79 1.80 8.01
C ASP A 170 -20.07 3.07 7.55
N TYR A 171 -19.14 2.93 6.59
CA TYR A 171 -18.43 4.05 5.99
C TYR A 171 -19.42 5.09 5.43
N GLY A 172 -19.18 6.37 5.74
CA GLY A 172 -20.01 7.51 5.35
C GLY A 172 -21.33 7.69 6.12
N LYS A 173 -21.80 6.69 6.90
CA LYS A 173 -23.10 6.79 7.58
C LYS A 173 -23.11 7.77 8.75
N ASN A 174 -21.96 7.94 9.42
CA ASN A 174 -21.79 8.85 10.57
C ASN A 174 -20.38 9.46 10.63
N ASP A 175 -19.65 9.43 9.52
CA ASP A 175 -18.29 9.98 9.49
C ASP A 175 -18.37 11.52 9.49
N THR A 176 -17.90 12.13 10.58
CA THR A 176 -17.82 13.60 10.74
C THR A 176 -16.43 14.15 10.41
N ARG A 177 -15.47 13.26 10.17
CA ARG A 177 -14.07 13.57 9.86
C ARG A 177 -13.92 13.93 8.39
N GLU A 178 -12.91 14.74 8.12
CA GLU A 178 -12.48 15.09 6.77
C GLU A 178 -11.89 13.85 6.07
N GLU A 179 -12.42 13.51 4.90
CA GLU A 179 -11.76 12.61 3.97
C GLU A 179 -10.74 13.41 3.15
N VAL A 180 -9.47 13.03 3.24
CA VAL A 180 -8.34 13.74 2.64
C VAL A 180 -7.84 12.92 1.44
N PRO A 181 -7.94 13.43 0.20
CA PRO A 181 -7.26 12.83 -0.94
C PRO A 181 -5.75 13.10 -0.87
N CYS A 182 -4.95 12.09 -1.23
CA CYS A 182 -3.48 12.14 -1.20
C CYS A 182 -2.92 11.93 -2.61
N PRO A 183 -2.97 12.95 -3.49
CA PRO A 183 -2.25 12.89 -4.75
C PRO A 183 -0.73 12.82 -4.49
N ALA A 184 -0.02 12.12 -5.37
CA ALA A 184 1.40 11.83 -5.18
C ALA A 184 2.12 11.78 -6.53
N GLN A 185 3.37 12.21 -6.54
CA GLN A 185 4.27 12.08 -7.69
C GLN A 185 5.10 10.80 -7.56
N PRO A 186 5.67 10.27 -8.67
CA PRO A 186 6.55 9.11 -8.60
C PRO A 186 7.67 9.31 -7.57
N GLY A 187 7.84 8.31 -6.68
CA GLY A 187 8.80 8.32 -5.58
C GLY A 187 8.31 8.98 -4.29
N ASP A 188 7.11 9.59 -4.27
CA ASP A 188 6.45 10.00 -3.02
C ASP A 188 5.89 8.77 -2.28
N LEU A 189 5.92 8.84 -0.94
CA LEU A 189 5.36 7.85 -0.01
C LEU A 189 4.21 8.44 0.82
#